data_AF-A0A0L0F9P1-F1
#
_entry.id   AF-A0A0L0F9P1-F1
#
_cell.length_a   1.000
_cell.length_b   1.000
_cell.length_c   1.000
_cell.angle_alpha   90.00
_cell.angle_beta   90.00
_cell.angle_gamma   90.00
#
_symmetry.space_group_name_H-M   'P 1'
#
loop_
_entity.id
_entity.type
_entity.pdbx_description
1 polymer ?
#
loop_
_entity_poly.entity_id
_entity_poly.type
_entity_poly.pdbx_seq_one_letter_code
_entity_poly.pdbx_strand_id
1 'polypeptide(L)'
;GLSHPTSKICYLQYEKFFAEEKKRLDAAGQQLPKDYWFTKQTIGNACGTIGLLHALGNSRKSISIDGELGKFFDSTESMTPADKAEFLTKAEGISAAHHESANEGQTAVCI
;
A
#
# COMPACT_ATOMS: atom_id res chain seq x y z
N GLY A 1 -10.35 15.55 11.65
CA GLY A 1 -10.57 16.35 10.43
C GLY A 1 -9.79 17.65 10.52
N LEU A 2 -9.35 18.21 9.40
CA LEU A 2 -8.40 19.34 9.21
C LEU A 2 -8.81 20.70 9.85
N SER A 3 -9.59 20.72 10.94
CA SER A 3 -10.10 21.92 11.60
C SER A 3 -9.03 22.70 12.36
N HIS A 4 -7.90 22.05 12.69
CA HIS A 4 -6.84 22.68 13.47
C HIS A 4 -5.81 23.36 12.54
N PRO A 5 -5.44 24.65 12.76
CA PRO A 5 -4.61 25.42 11.84
C PRO A 5 -3.26 24.77 11.51
N THR A 6 -2.62 24.13 12.49
CA THR A 6 -1.34 23.43 12.31
C THR A 6 -1.47 22.16 11.48
N SER A 7 -2.59 21.43 11.59
CA SER A 7 -2.89 20.25 10.76
C SER A 7 -3.04 20.64 9.28
N LYS A 8 -3.66 21.80 9.00
CA LYS A 8 -3.78 22.32 7.63
C LYS A 8 -2.44 22.72 7.03
N ILE A 9 -1.56 23.36 7.80
CA ILE A 9 -0.21 23.74 7.35
C ILE A 9 0.61 22.50 7.02
N CYS A 10 0.60 21.49 7.90
CA CYS A 10 1.31 20.22 7.69
C CYS A 10 0.84 19.52 6.41
N TYR A 11 -0.47 19.44 6.18
CA TYR A 11 -1.05 18.85 4.97
C TYR A 11 -0.61 19.58 3.70
N LEU A 12 -0.69 20.92 3.68
CA LEU A 12 -0.28 21.71 2.51
C LEU A 12 1.21 21.56 2.20
N GLN A 13 2.05 21.47 3.24
CA GLN A 13 3.48 21.24 3.08
C GLN A 13 3.76 19.84 2.52
N TYR A 14 3.05 18.82 2.99
CA TYR A 14 3.12 17.45 2.47
C TYR A 14 2.73 17.39 0.98
N GLU A 15 1.59 17.96 0.61
CA GLU A 15 1.10 17.95 -0.78
C GLU A 15 2.07 18.66 -1.72
N LYS A 16 2.63 19.80 -1.27
CA LYS A 16 3.65 20.53 -2.03
C LYS A 16 4.89 19.67 -2.27
N PHE A 17 5.42 19.05 -1.21
CA PHE A 17 6.57 18.15 -1.31
C PHE A 17 6.29 16.98 -2.26
N PHE A 18 5.14 16.33 -2.12
CA PHE A 18 4.74 15.23 -2.99
C PHE A 18 4.68 15.64 -4.46
N ALA A 19 4.06 16.80 -4.77
CA ALA A 19 3.95 17.30 -6.14
C ALA A 19 5.32 17.66 -6.74
N GLU A 20 6.21 18.27 -5.96
CA GLU A 20 7.57 18.61 -6.38
C GLU A 20 8.41 17.36 -6.64
N GLU A 21 8.36 16.37 -5.73
CA GLU A 21 9.08 15.12 -5.87
C GLU A 21 8.57 14.30 -7.06
N LYS A 22 7.26 14.26 -7.26
CA LYS A 22 6.65 13.62 -8.43
C LYS A 22 7.18 14.24 -9.73
N LYS A 23 7.20 15.58 -9.84
CA LYS A 23 7.75 16.27 -11.02
C LYS A 23 9.23 15.95 -11.22
N ARG A 24 10.00 15.91 -10.15
CA ARG A 24 11.43 15.56 -10.18
C ARG A 24 11.66 14.15 -10.73
N LEU A 25 10.89 13.17 -10.24
CA LEU A 25 10.97 11.78 -10.69
C LEU A 25 10.48 11.59 -12.13
N ASP A 26 9.40 12.28 -12.53
CA ASP A 26 8.88 12.23 -13.90
C ASP A 26 9.89 12.82 -14.91
N ALA A 27 10.68 13.82 -14.51
CA ALA A 27 11.72 14.44 -15.35
C ALA A 27 13.06 13.69 -15.36
N ALA A 28 13.55 13.26 -14.19
CA ALA A 28 14.85 12.61 -14.05
C ALA A 28 14.80 11.09 -14.32
N GLY A 29 13.60 10.49 -14.26
CA GLY A 29 13.44 9.05 -14.21
C GLY A 29 13.95 8.43 -12.91
N GLN A 30 13.83 7.11 -12.81
CA GLN A 30 14.35 6.33 -11.70
C GLN A 30 14.78 4.95 -12.18
N GLN A 31 15.86 4.42 -11.59
CA GLN A 31 16.28 3.04 -11.77
C GLN A 31 15.83 2.25 -10.55
N LEU A 32 14.91 1.32 -10.75
CA LEU A 32 14.39 0.46 -9.70
C LEU A 32 14.84 -1.00 -9.94
N PRO A 33 15.22 -1.73 -8.88
CA PRO A 33 15.32 -3.18 -8.93
C PRO A 33 14.07 -3.80 -9.54
N LYS A 34 14.28 -4.71 -10.51
CA LYS A 34 13.18 -5.38 -11.24
C LYS A 34 12.38 -6.33 -10.36
N ASP A 35 12.96 -6.77 -9.25
CA ASP A 35 12.40 -7.71 -8.31
C ASP A 35 11.63 -7.06 -7.16
N TYR A 36 11.49 -5.72 -7.16
CA TYR A 36 10.62 -5.07 -6.18
C TYR A 36 9.15 -5.40 -6.42
N TRP A 37 8.52 -5.92 -5.37
CA TRP A 37 7.09 -6.12 -5.35
C TRP A 37 6.42 -4.81 -4.90
N PHE A 38 5.71 -4.16 -5.83
CA PHE A 38 5.02 -2.89 -5.60
C PHE A 38 3.60 -2.92 -6.18
N THR A 39 2.64 -2.35 -5.45
CA THR A 39 1.23 -2.21 -5.84
C THR A 39 0.72 -0.81 -5.49
N LYS A 40 -0.22 -0.28 -6.27
CA LYS A 40 -0.89 0.99 -5.96
C LYS A 40 -1.96 0.79 -4.89
N GLN A 41 -2.20 1.81 -4.06
CA GLN A 41 -3.37 1.84 -3.19
C GLN A 41 -4.56 2.41 -3.95
N THR A 42 -5.57 1.58 -4.20
CA THR A 42 -6.85 1.98 -4.82
C THR A 42 -8.04 1.81 -3.87
N ILE A 43 -7.81 1.13 -2.73
CA ILE A 43 -8.81 0.86 -1.70
C ILE A 43 -8.65 1.88 -0.57
N GLY A 44 -9.73 2.58 -0.22
CA GLY A 44 -9.76 3.50 0.90
C GLY A 44 -9.45 2.78 2.22
N ASN A 45 -8.74 3.45 3.12
CA ASN A 45 -8.33 2.91 4.44
C ASN A 45 -7.46 1.63 4.42
N ALA A 46 -7.03 1.15 3.25
CA ALA A 46 -6.19 -0.03 3.14
C ALA A 46 -4.69 0.22 3.28
N CYS A 47 -4.25 1.45 3.59
CA CYS A 47 -2.82 1.81 3.61
C CYS A 47 -1.98 0.92 4.55
N GLY A 48 -2.55 0.48 5.68
CA GLY A 48 -1.91 -0.47 6.58
C GLY A 48 -1.64 -1.82 5.92
N THR A 49 -2.64 -2.40 5.26
CA THR A 49 -2.50 -3.65 4.50
C THR A 49 -1.53 -3.50 3.34
N ILE A 50 -1.60 -2.40 2.59
CA ILE A 50 -0.65 -2.12 1.50
C ILE A 50 0.78 -2.06 2.03
N GLY A 51 1.01 -1.40 3.18
CA GLY A 51 2.31 -1.35 3.82
C GLY A 51 2.83 -2.73 4.25
N LEU A 52 1.97 -3.58 4.83
CA LEU A 52 2.31 -4.96 5.18
C LEU A 52 2.64 -5.80 3.93
N LEU A 53 1.86 -5.67 2.86
CA LEU A 53 2.12 -6.36 1.59
C LEU A 53 3.46 -5.93 0.98
N HIS A 54 3.80 -4.64 1.03
CA HIS A 54 5.12 -4.17 0.59
C HIS A 54 6.24 -4.73 1.46
N ALA A 55 6.10 -4.74 2.79
CA ALA A 55 7.12 -5.28 3.68
C ALA A 55 7.35 -6.78 3.44
N LEU A 56 6.28 -7.55 3.40
CA LEU A 56 6.32 -9.01 3.22
C LEU A 56 6.78 -9.40 1.80
N GLY A 57 6.20 -8.79 0.76
CA GLY A 57 6.48 -9.11 -0.64
C GLY A 57 7.95 -8.88 -1.01
N ASN A 58 8.60 -7.89 -0.40
CA ASN A 58 10.02 -7.57 -0.61
C ASN A 58 10.97 -8.30 0.36
N SER A 59 10.43 -9.03 1.35
CA SER A 59 11.22 -9.84 2.29
C SER A 59 11.17 -11.33 1.96
N ARG A 60 10.49 -11.76 0.88
CA ARG A 60 10.29 -13.17 0.48
C ARG A 60 11.57 -13.98 0.27
N LYS A 61 12.73 -13.35 0.12
CA LYS A 61 14.04 -14.03 0.08
C LYS A 61 14.53 -14.48 1.45
N SER A 62 14.03 -13.85 2.51
CA SER A 62 14.46 -14.06 3.90
C SER A 62 13.39 -14.73 4.75
N ILE A 63 12.12 -14.65 4.35
CA ILE A 63 10.98 -15.25 5.06
C ILE A 63 10.17 -16.13 4.11
N SER A 64 9.79 -17.31 4.57
CA SER A 64 8.81 -18.15 3.87
C SER A 64 7.41 -17.59 4.11
N ILE A 65 6.65 -17.42 3.04
CA ILE A 65 5.26 -16.98 3.11
C ILE A 65 4.41 -18.04 2.41
N ASP A 66 3.68 -18.80 3.21
CA ASP A 66 2.85 -19.90 2.73
C ASP A 66 1.36 -19.52 2.74
N GLY A 67 0.52 -20.43 2.24
CA GLY A 67 -0.93 -20.27 2.26
C GLY A 67 -1.44 -19.23 1.25
N GLU A 68 -2.56 -18.58 1.58
CA GLU A 68 -3.26 -17.70 0.63
C GLU A 68 -2.44 -16.46 0.27
N LEU A 69 -1.63 -15.96 1.21
CA LEU A 69 -0.76 -14.82 0.96
C LEU A 69 0.42 -15.19 0.05
N GLY A 70 0.98 -16.39 0.18
CA GLY A 70 2.00 -16.92 -0.73
C GLY A 70 1.46 -17.01 -2.16
N LYS A 71 0.29 -17.66 -2.33
CA LYS A 71 -0.40 -17.75 -3.62
C LYS A 71 -0.71 -16.38 -4.23
N PHE A 72 -1.10 -15.41 -3.40
CA PHE A 72 -1.35 -14.05 -3.85
C PHE A 72 -0.08 -13.41 -4.42
N PHE A 73 1.06 -13.54 -3.73
CA PHE A 73 2.32 -13.02 -4.24
C PHE A 73 2.77 -13.70 -5.53
N ASP A 74 2.62 -15.02 -5.63
CA ASP A 74 2.99 -15.79 -6.83
C ASP A 74 2.09 -15.41 -8.02
N SER A 75 0.78 -15.27 -7.79
CA SER A 75 -0.18 -14.89 -8.82
C SER A 75 0.02 -13.46 -9.32
N THR A 76 0.60 -12.59 -8.50
CA THR A 76 0.75 -11.16 -8.80
C THR A 76 2.16 -10.78 -9.23
N GLU A 77 3.15 -11.68 -9.17
CA GLU A 77 4.57 -11.35 -9.36
C GLU A 77 4.86 -10.60 -10.67
N SER A 78 4.30 -11.10 -11.78
CA SER A 78 4.49 -10.56 -13.13
C SER A 78 3.53 -9.42 -13.51
N MET A 79 2.58 -9.09 -12.63
CA MET A 79 1.58 -8.06 -12.89
C MET A 79 2.14 -6.64 -12.74
N THR A 80 1.56 -5.68 -13.46
CA THR A 80 1.88 -4.27 -13.27
C THR A 80 1.37 -3.78 -11.90
N PRO A 81 1.92 -2.70 -11.32
CA PRO A 81 1.41 -2.16 -10.05
C PRO A 81 -0.07 -1.77 -10.06
N ALA A 82 -0.64 -1.47 -11.23
CA ALA A 82 -2.07 -1.19 -11.37
C ALA A 82 -2.88 -2.49 -11.35
N ASP A 83 -2.46 -3.50 -12.10
CA ASP A 83 -3.14 -4.81 -12.13
C ASP A 83 -3.08 -5.51 -10.76
N LYS A 84 -1.96 -5.36 -10.05
CA LYS A 84 -1.83 -5.82 -8.65
C LYS A 84 -2.88 -5.18 -7.73
N ALA A 85 -3.16 -3.89 -7.92
CA ALA A 85 -4.14 -3.18 -7.14
C ALA A 85 -5.56 -3.64 -7.46
N GLU A 86 -5.86 -3.88 -8.74
CA GLU A 86 -7.14 -4.46 -9.17
C GLU A 86 -7.30 -5.93 -8.73
N PHE A 87 -6.21 -6.70 -8.67
CA PHE A 87 -6.26 -8.05 -8.16
C PHE A 87 -6.53 -8.06 -6.65
N LEU A 88 -5.92 -7.13 -5.91
CA LEU A 88 -6.15 -6.97 -4.48
C LEU A 88 -7.61 -6.61 -4.14
N THR A 89 -8.30 -5.80 -4.97
CA THR A 89 -9.72 -5.49 -4.73
C THR A 89 -10.62 -6.71 -4.85
N LYS A 90 -10.20 -7.74 -5.61
CA LYS A 90 -10.92 -9.00 -5.80
C LYS A 90 -10.50 -10.09 -4.81
N ALA A 91 -9.44 -9.86 -4.03
CA ALA A 91 -8.93 -10.81 -3.05
C ALA A 91 -9.76 -10.76 -1.76
N GLU A 92 -10.94 -11.38 -1.77
CA GLU A 92 -11.89 -11.34 -0.65
C GLU A 92 -11.28 -11.79 0.68
N GLY A 93 -10.38 -12.78 0.68
CA GLY A 93 -9.69 -13.23 1.88
C GLY A 93 -8.81 -12.15 2.55
N ILE A 94 -8.12 -11.32 1.75
CA ILE A 94 -7.30 -10.22 2.27
C ILE A 94 -8.19 -9.06 2.73
N SER A 95 -9.28 -8.78 2.00
CA SER A 95 -10.24 -7.75 2.39
C SER A 95 -10.98 -8.09 3.69
N ALA A 96 -11.35 -9.36 3.89
CA ALA A 96 -12.01 -9.84 5.10
C ALA A 96 -11.07 -9.74 6.31
N ALA A 97 -9.83 -10.21 6.17
CA ALA A 97 -8.82 -10.10 7.23
C ALA A 97 -8.51 -8.64 7.60
N HIS A 98 -8.42 -7.74 6.61
CA HIS A 98 -8.26 -6.30 6.86
C HIS A 98 -9.42 -5.73 7.68
N HIS A 99 -10.65 -6.10 7.36
CA HIS A 99 -11.84 -5.63 8.08
C HIS A 99 -11.86 -6.16 9.53
N GLU A 100 -11.51 -7.42 9.74
CA GLU A 100 -11.40 -8.01 11.08
C GLU A 100 -10.34 -7.29 11.92
N SER A 101 -9.11 -7.16 11.40
CA SER A 101 -8.01 -6.50 12.12
C SER A 101 -8.27 -5.02 12.40
N ALA A 102 -9.04 -4.33 11.55
CA ALA A 102 -9.44 -2.95 11.83
C ALA A 102 -10.25 -2.84 13.14
N ASN A 103 -11.04 -3.86 13.48
CA ASN A 103 -11.87 -3.90 14.68
C ASN A 103 -11.14 -4.34 15.96
N GLU A 104 -9.89 -4.81 15.86
CA GLU A 104 -9.10 -5.30 17.01
C GLU A 104 -8.39 -4.17 17.79
N GLY A 105 -8.38 -2.95 17.25
CA GLY A 105 -7.69 -1.82 17.86
C GLY A 105 -8.31 -1.34 19.18
N GLN A 106 -7.49 -0.73 20.04
CA GLN A 106 -7.94 -0.10 21.30
C GLN A 106 -8.82 1.15 21.10
N THR A 107 -9.03 1.55 19.85
CA THR A 107 -9.84 2.70 19.43
C THR A 107 -10.92 2.22 18.48
N ALA A 108 -12.13 2.78 18.59
CA ALA A 108 -13.22 2.45 17.67
C ALA A 108 -12.85 2.74 16.21
N VAL A 109 -13.27 1.86 15.31
CA VAL A 109 -13.17 2.07 13.87
C VAL A 109 -14.06 3.26 13.49
N CYS A 110 -13.46 4.29 12.89
CA CYS A 110 -14.23 5.32 12.20
C CYS A 110 -14.66 4.76 10.83
N ILE A 111 -15.88 4.25 10.76
CA ILE A 111 -16.57 3.91 9.50
C ILE A 111 -17.02 5.16 8.76
#